data_AF-A0A7N4NXW6-F1
#
_entry.id   AF-A0A7N4NXW6-F1
#
_cell.length_a   1.000
_cell.length_b   1.000
_cell.length_c   1.000
_cell.angle_alpha   90.00
_cell.angle_beta   90.00
_cell.angle_gamma   90.00
#
_symmetry.space_group_name_H-M   'P 1'
#
loop_
_entity.id
_entity.type
_entity.pdbx_description
1 polymer ?
#
loop_
_entity_poly.entity_id
_entity_poly.type
_entity_poly.pdbx_seq_one_letter_code
_entity_poly.pdbx_strand_id
1 'polypeptide(L)'
;MLFDCRMTDYLSVKLRTFLGEPIGEKCVSFVDGVDKDLAVKLIESGFDKAYVLLGQYLLMHKKEDDFQMWLMLACGATQREAQKISRCLREWSITFL
;
A
#
# COMPACT_ATOMS: atom_id res chain seq x y z
N MET A 1 16.86 -13.05 -12.08
CA MET A 1 15.56 -13.57 -12.56
C MET A 1 14.84 -12.39 -13.18
N LEU A 2 14.62 -12.45 -14.49
CA LEU A 2 14.17 -11.33 -15.33
C LEU A 2 12.71 -11.01 -15.00
N PHE A 3 12.47 -9.99 -14.18
CA PHE A 3 11.18 -9.31 -14.15
C PHE A 3 10.98 -8.66 -15.51
N ASP A 4 10.05 -9.22 -16.28
CA ASP A 4 9.81 -8.94 -17.69
C ASP A 4 9.46 -7.46 -17.93
N CYS A 5 10.26 -6.80 -18.77
CA CYS A 5 10.18 -5.37 -19.12
C CYS A 5 8.80 -4.96 -19.70
N ARG A 6 7.94 -5.91 -20.07
CA ARG A 6 6.61 -5.66 -20.64
C ARG A 6 5.48 -5.49 -19.62
N MET A 7 5.65 -5.90 -18.36
CA MET A 7 4.59 -5.78 -17.34
C MET A 7 4.66 -4.44 -16.56
N THR A 8 5.79 -3.74 -16.62
CA THR A 8 6.04 -2.51 -15.87
C THR A 8 5.30 -1.28 -16.41
N ASP A 9 4.91 -1.25 -17.68
CA ASP A 9 4.26 -0.07 -18.28
C ASP A 9 2.84 0.20 -17.76
N TYR A 10 2.17 -0.80 -17.20
CA TYR A 10 0.81 -0.67 -16.64
C TYR A 10 0.77 -0.39 -15.13
N LEU A 11 1.93 -0.36 -14.46
CA LEU A 11 2.03 -0.03 -13.04
C LEU A 11 2.23 1.47 -12.86
N SER A 12 1.64 2.06 -11.81
CA SER A 12 1.93 3.45 -11.48
C SER A 12 3.43 3.61 -11.14
N VAL A 13 4.00 4.79 -11.41
CA VAL A 13 5.41 5.10 -11.07
C VAL A 13 5.66 4.80 -9.60
N LYS A 14 4.71 5.19 -8.74
CA LYS A 14 4.78 5.00 -7.30
C LYS A 14 4.81 3.52 -6.90
N LEU A 15 3.97 2.69 -7.52
CA LEU A 15 3.97 1.24 -7.29
C LEU A 15 5.30 0.61 -7.71
N ARG A 16 5.83 0.97 -8.89
CA ARG A 16 7.13 0.45 -9.35
C ARG A 16 8.26 0.82 -8.38
N THR A 17 8.31 2.07 -7.93
CA THR A 17 9.31 2.52 -6.95
C THR A 17 9.18 1.76 -5.64
N PHE A 18 7.95 1.54 -5.16
CA PHE A 18 7.71 0.82 -3.92
C PHE A 18 8.13 -0.67 -3.98
N LEU A 19 8.04 -1.30 -5.15
CA LEU A 19 8.42 -2.70 -5.38
C LEU A 19 9.90 -2.89 -5.75
N GLY A 20 10.63 -1.81 -6.04
CA GLY A 20 12.05 -1.89 -6.45
C GLY A 20 13.00 -2.27 -5.30
N GLU A 21 12.55 -2.12 -4.06
CA GLU A 21 13.33 -2.39 -2.85
C GLU A 21 12.43 -2.81 -1.68
N PRO A 22 12.96 -3.50 -0.65
CA PRO A 22 12.22 -3.80 0.57
C PRO A 22 11.63 -2.54 1.23
N ILE A 23 10.54 -2.70 1.98
CA ILE A 23 9.73 -1.59 2.52
C ILE A 23 10.54 -0.62 3.40
N GLY A 24 11.47 -1.13 4.21
CA GLY A 24 12.34 -0.32 5.08
C GLY A 24 11.56 0.67 5.94
N GLU A 25 12.11 1.87 6.13
CA GLU A 25 11.52 2.97 6.93
C GLU A 25 10.69 3.98 6.09
N LYS A 26 10.21 3.56 4.92
CA LYS A 26 9.45 4.43 4.00
C LYS A 26 8.22 5.03 4.70
N CYS A 27 7.99 6.31 4.46
CA CYS A 27 6.78 6.99 4.92
C CYS A 27 5.54 6.38 4.25
N VAL A 28 4.40 6.36 4.95
CA VAL A 28 3.13 5.83 4.42
C VAL A 28 2.71 6.49 3.10
N SER A 29 3.10 7.76 2.91
CA SER A 29 2.87 8.51 1.69
C SER A 29 3.59 7.96 0.46
N PHE A 30 4.51 6.99 0.60
CA PHE A 30 5.14 6.28 -0.53
C PHE A 30 4.31 5.08 -1.01
N VAL A 31 3.31 4.63 -0.27
CA VAL A 31 2.42 3.54 -0.70
C VAL A 31 1.54 4.01 -1.85
N ASP A 32 1.44 3.22 -2.92
CA ASP A 32 0.59 3.58 -4.06
C ASP A 32 -0.88 3.67 -3.64
N GLY A 33 -1.59 4.67 -4.16
CA GLY A 33 -2.96 4.97 -3.76
C GLY A 33 -3.11 5.85 -2.52
N VAL A 34 -2.06 6.10 -1.73
CA VAL A 34 -2.12 7.10 -0.65
C VAL A 34 -1.91 8.50 -1.24
N ASP A 35 -2.93 9.35 -1.19
CA ASP A 35 -2.83 10.76 -1.55
C ASP A 35 -2.40 11.64 -0.37
N LYS A 36 -2.35 12.96 -0.55
CA LYS A 36 -1.88 13.88 0.50
C LYS A 36 -2.83 13.94 1.69
N ASP A 37 -4.14 13.99 1.45
CA ASP A 37 -5.13 14.15 2.50
C ASP A 37 -5.28 12.85 3.30
N LEU A 38 -5.26 11.70 2.62
CA LEU A 38 -5.24 10.40 3.27
C LEU A 38 -3.92 10.17 4.03
N ALA A 39 -2.77 10.61 3.52
CA ALA A 39 -1.51 10.52 4.24
C ALA A 39 -1.56 11.25 5.59
N VAL A 40 -2.13 12.45 5.63
CA VAL A 40 -2.28 13.22 6.89
C VAL A 40 -3.12 12.42 7.90
N LYS A 41 -4.30 11.94 7.49
CA LYS A 41 -5.19 11.14 8.35
C LYS A 41 -4.52 9.87 8.88
N LEU A 42 -3.77 9.17 8.03
CA LEU A 42 -3.03 7.97 8.39
C LEU A 42 -1.95 8.28 9.43
N ILE A 43 -1.15 9.32 9.20
CA ILE A 43 -0.10 9.76 10.14
C ILE A 43 -0.70 10.15 11.49
N GLU A 44 -1.79 10.93 11.51
CA GLU A 44 -2.50 11.32 12.74
C GLU A 44 -3.08 10.10 13.48
N SER A 45 -3.43 9.04 12.76
CA SER A 45 -3.90 7.77 13.31
C SER A 45 -2.78 6.81 13.71
N GLY A 46 -1.51 7.21 13.63
CA GLY A 46 -0.35 6.40 14.01
C GLY A 46 0.22 5.50 12.91
N PHE A 47 -0.23 5.66 11.66
CA PHE A 47 0.27 4.95 10.49
C PHE A 47 1.27 5.81 9.70
N ASP A 48 2.32 6.32 10.36
CA ASP A 48 3.30 7.21 9.75
C ASP A 48 4.25 6.48 8.78
N LYS A 49 4.50 5.19 9.02
CA LYS A 49 5.35 4.33 8.18
C LYS A 49 4.57 3.33 7.36
N ALA A 50 5.08 3.02 6.17
CA ALA A 50 4.49 2.04 5.27
C ALA A 50 4.43 0.64 5.89
N TYR A 51 5.42 0.25 6.72
CA TYR A 51 5.40 -1.05 7.39
C TYR A 51 4.32 -1.16 8.47
N VAL A 52 3.89 -0.05 9.08
CA VAL A 52 2.79 -0.06 10.07
C VAL A 52 1.48 -0.39 9.34
N LEU A 53 1.25 0.25 8.19
CA LEU A 53 0.09 -0.04 7.34
C LEU A 53 0.13 -1.47 6.78
N LEU A 54 1.32 -1.95 6.37
CA LEU A 54 1.52 -3.35 5.99
C LEU A 54 1.21 -4.29 7.16
N GLY A 55 1.64 -3.97 8.39
CA GLY A 55 1.34 -4.76 9.58
C GLY A 55 -0.16 -4.94 9.78
N GLN A 56 -0.94 -3.87 9.60
CA GLN A 56 -2.40 -3.94 9.65
C GLN A 56 -2.99 -4.83 8.55
N TYR A 57 -2.48 -4.74 7.32
CA TYR A 57 -2.88 -5.63 6.23
C TYR A 57 -2.60 -7.11 6.54
N LEU A 58 -1.46 -7.39 7.19
CA LEU A 58 -1.09 -8.75 7.63
C LEU A 58 -1.95 -9.26 8.78
N LEU A 59 -2.30 -8.40 9.75
CA LEU A 59 -3.24 -8.73 10.83
C LEU A 59 -4.64 -9.08 10.31
N MET A 60 -5.02 -8.54 9.15
CA MET A 60 -6.24 -8.90 8.43
C MET A 60 -6.06 -10.11 7.50
N HIS A 61 -5.00 -10.89 7.69
CA HIS A 61 -4.70 -12.12 6.97
C HIS A 61 -4.62 -11.90 5.45
N LYS A 62 -4.17 -10.71 5.02
CA LYS A 62 -4.09 -10.30 3.61
C LYS A 62 -5.45 -10.32 2.88
N LYS A 63 -6.58 -10.36 3.60
CA LYS A 63 -7.92 -10.31 3.01
C LYS A 63 -8.20 -8.90 2.49
N GLU A 64 -8.14 -8.75 1.16
CA GLU A 64 -8.21 -7.43 0.54
C GLU A 64 -9.54 -6.73 0.76
N ASP A 65 -10.67 -7.45 0.69
CA ASP A 65 -12.00 -6.83 0.87
C ASP A 65 -12.17 -6.30 2.30
N ASP A 66 -11.77 -7.09 3.31
CA ASP A 66 -11.82 -6.69 4.72
C ASP A 66 -10.90 -5.49 4.98
N PHE A 67 -9.69 -5.50 4.41
CA PHE A 67 -8.74 -4.41 4.55
C PHE A 67 -9.17 -3.13 3.82
N GLN A 68 -9.73 -3.25 2.61
CA GLN A 68 -10.27 -2.11 1.87
C GLN A 68 -11.44 -1.48 2.64
N MET A 69 -12.35 -2.30 3.17
CA MET A 69 -13.46 -1.83 4.00
C MET A 69 -12.94 -1.11 5.25
N TRP A 70 -11.96 -1.68 5.94
CA TRP A 70 -11.32 -1.04 7.09
C TRP A 70 -10.68 0.30 6.73
N LEU A 71 -9.92 0.39 5.63
CA LEU A 71 -9.31 1.65 5.17
C LEU A 71 -10.37 2.74 4.93
N MET A 72 -11.50 2.37 4.31
CA MET A 72 -12.58 3.32 4.04
C MET A 72 -13.25 3.79 5.33
N LEU A 73 -13.55 2.87 6.26
CA LEU A 73 -14.30 3.19 7.48
C LEU A 73 -13.44 3.84 8.57
N ALA A 74 -12.20 3.36 8.76
CA ALA A 74 -11.32 3.80 9.83
C ALA A 74 -10.44 4.99 9.43
N CYS A 75 -9.98 5.04 8.17
CA CYS A 75 -9.04 6.06 7.70
C CYS A 75 -9.68 7.07 6.74
N GLY A 76 -10.93 6.85 6.33
CA GLY A 76 -11.65 7.74 5.42
C GLY A 76 -11.07 7.73 4.00
N ALA A 77 -10.46 6.62 3.59
CA ALA A 77 -10.02 6.42 2.20
C ALA A 77 -11.22 6.30 1.27
N THR A 78 -11.08 6.77 0.03
CA THR A 78 -12.04 6.45 -1.03
C THR A 78 -11.86 5.01 -1.50
N GLN A 79 -12.89 4.45 -2.14
CA GLN A 79 -12.83 3.10 -2.71
C GLN A 79 -11.64 2.92 -3.67
N ARG A 80 -11.32 3.94 -4.48
CA ARG A 80 -10.21 3.89 -5.42
C ARG A 80 -8.84 3.86 -4.73
N GLU A 81 -8.67 4.63 -3.66
CA GLU A 81 -7.45 4.61 -2.86
C GLU A 81 -7.29 3.26 -2.18
N ALA A 82 -8.35 2.77 -1.52
CA ALA A 82 -8.35 1.48 -0.83
C ALA A 82 -7.92 0.33 -1.77
N GLN A 83 -8.47 0.28 -2.99
CA GLN A 83 -8.10 -0.72 -3.99
C GLN A 83 -6.62 -0.63 -4.43
N LYS A 84 -6.11 0.60 -4.62
CA LYS A 84 -4.70 0.80 -5.00
C LYS A 84 -3.74 0.44 -3.88
N ILE A 85 -4.07 0.83 -2.64
CA ILE A 85 -3.28 0.53 -1.45
C ILE A 85 -3.25 -0.98 -1.20
N SER A 86 -4.41 -1.65 -1.22
CA SER A 86 -4.46 -3.11 -1.03
C SER A 86 -3.65 -3.83 -2.10
N ARG A 87 -3.80 -3.43 -3.37
CA ARG A 87 -2.98 -3.97 -4.46
C ARG A 87 -1.50 -3.75 -4.20
N CYS A 88 -1.09 -2.55 -3.82
CA CYS A 88 0.32 -2.23 -3.54
C CYS A 88 0.91 -3.13 -2.46
N LEU A 89 0.20 -3.31 -1.34
CA LEU A 89 0.64 -4.16 -0.23
C LEU A 89 0.61 -5.65 -0.59
N ARG A 90 -0.35 -6.10 -1.41
CA ARG A 90 -0.39 -7.46 -1.95
C ARG A 90 0.80 -7.76 -2.85
N GLU A 91 1.06 -6.91 -3.84
CA GLU A 91 2.21 -7.09 -4.75
C GLU A 91 3.54 -7.06 -3.96
N TRP A 92 3.66 -6.16 -2.98
CA TRP A 92 4.84 -6.11 -2.12
C TRP A 92 4.98 -7.39 -1.30
N SER A 93 3.88 -7.89 -0.72
CA SER A 93 3.86 -9.14 0.05
C SER A 93 4.22 -10.35 -0.79
N ILE A 94 3.82 -10.40 -2.07
CA ILE A 94 4.20 -11.49 -2.99
C ILE A 94 5.70 -11.41 -3.35
N THR A 95 6.25 -10.20 -3.39
CA THR A 95 7.63 -9.97 -3.83
C THR A 95 8.66 -10.21 -2.72
N PHE A 96 8.32 -9.89 -1.47
CA PHE A 96 9.30 -9.80 -0.37
C PHE A 96 8.97 -10.63 0.89
N LEU A 97 7.80 -11.27 0.98
CA LEU A 97 7.41 -12.18 2.08
C LEU A 97 7.19 -13.61 1.57
#